data_AF-A0A7V9JJG9-F1
#
_entry.id   AF-A0A7V9JJG9-F1
#
_cell.length_a   1.000
_cell.length_b   1.000
_cell.length_c   1.000
_cell.angle_alpha   90.00
_cell.angle_beta   90.00
_cell.angle_gamma   90.00
#
_symmetry.space_group_name_H-M   'P 1'
#
loop_
_entity.id
_entity.type
_entity.pdbx_description
1 polymer ?
#
loop_
_entity_poly.entity_id
_entity_poly.type
_entity_poly.pdbx_seq_one_letter_code
_entity_poly.pdbx_strand_id
1 'polypeptide(L)'
;MQPGIQASLVLEDGTVFPGRAVGAPGVAAGEACFSTASAGYEQAVTDPSYARQVLAFAYPLIGNYGVDERLLESDRVWTEGVVMRRSRPAWAAWLAARGIVALEEIDTRALVRRLRDDGAMRCALGTATPEELHARALAQPHLDWPRMQAEPELASSPPAFEACTAEPYR
;
A
#
# COMPACT_ATOMS: atom_id res chain seq x y z
N MET A 1 -3.26 -21.66 16.64
CA MET A 1 -2.73 -20.75 15.61
C MET A 1 -1.58 -21.47 14.94
N GLN A 2 -1.65 -21.74 13.63
CA GLN A 2 -0.48 -22.24 12.91
C GLN A 2 0.60 -21.15 12.97
N PRO A 3 1.87 -21.49 13.26
CA PRO A 3 2.95 -20.51 13.23
C PRO A 3 3.11 -20.04 11.78
N GLY A 4 2.68 -18.81 11.49
CA GLY A 4 2.82 -18.27 10.15
C GLY A 4 4.26 -17.82 9.87
N ILE A 5 4.58 -17.75 8.59
CA ILE A 5 5.92 -17.44 8.10
C ILE A 5 6.31 -16.04 8.57
N GLN A 6 7.44 -15.95 9.29
CA GLN A 6 7.97 -14.68 9.78
C GLN A 6 8.39 -13.80 8.61
N ALA A 7 8.05 -12.52 8.70
CA ALA A 7 8.35 -11.53 7.70
C ALA A 7 8.51 -10.16 8.35
N SER A 8 9.09 -9.21 7.63
CA SER A 8 9.18 -7.84 8.09
C SER A 8 9.04 -6.85 6.95
N LEU A 9 8.63 -5.64 7.30
CA LEU A 9 8.78 -4.44 6.49
C LEU A 9 9.97 -3.66 7.04
N VAL A 10 10.88 -3.24 6.17
CA VAL A 10 12.03 -2.41 6.53
C VAL A 10 11.99 -1.12 5.73
N LEU A 11 12.08 0.01 6.43
CA LEU A 11 12.15 1.34 5.84
C LEU A 11 13.61 1.71 5.54
N GLU A 12 13.82 2.69 4.67
CA GLU A 12 15.15 3.18 4.28
C GLU A 12 15.96 3.77 5.44
N ASP A 13 15.29 4.25 6.48
CA ASP A 13 15.91 4.76 7.71
C ASP A 13 16.40 3.64 8.65
N GLY A 14 16.18 2.37 8.28
CA GLY A 14 16.52 1.18 9.06
C GLY A 14 15.44 0.74 10.05
N THR A 15 14.30 1.41 10.12
CA THR A 15 13.17 1.00 10.97
C THR A 15 12.62 -0.34 10.50
N VAL A 16 12.52 -1.30 11.42
CA VAL A 16 12.01 -2.64 11.14
C VAL A 16 10.65 -2.84 11.81
N PHE A 17 9.66 -3.25 11.01
CA PHE A 17 8.35 -3.66 11.48
C PHE A 17 8.20 -5.18 11.30
N PRO A 18 8.26 -5.98 12.39
CA PRO A 18 8.04 -7.42 12.32
C PRO A 18 6.56 -7.74 12.10
N GLY A 19 6.29 -8.80 11.34
CA GLY A 19 4.96 -9.27 11.04
C GLY A 19 4.97 -10.68 10.46
N ARG A 20 3.95 -10.99 9.66
CA ARG A 20 3.74 -12.33 9.11
C ARG A 20 3.37 -12.27 7.64
N ALA A 21 3.97 -13.12 6.82
CA ALA A 21 3.61 -13.22 5.41
C ALA A 21 2.25 -13.91 5.24
N VAL A 22 1.40 -13.32 4.40
CA VAL A 22 0.07 -13.85 4.04
C VAL A 22 -0.22 -13.81 2.53
N GLY A 23 0.52 -13.00 1.76
CA GLY A 23 0.41 -12.93 0.31
C GLY A 23 1.32 -13.92 -0.42
N ALA A 24 1.76 -13.54 -1.62
CA ALA A 24 2.72 -14.29 -2.40
C ALA A 24 4.08 -14.39 -1.69
N PRO A 25 4.83 -15.49 -1.89
CA PRO A 25 6.17 -15.63 -1.36
C PRO A 25 7.14 -14.65 -2.03
N GLY A 26 8.22 -14.30 -1.33
CA GLY A 26 9.30 -13.49 -1.86
C GLY A 26 9.47 -12.17 -1.13
N VAL A 27 9.93 -11.17 -1.88
CA VAL A 27 10.25 -9.83 -1.39
C VAL A 27 9.78 -8.81 -2.42
N ALA A 28 9.07 -7.79 -1.95
CA ALA A 28 8.71 -6.61 -2.72
C ALA A 28 9.44 -5.38 -2.17
N ALA A 29 9.60 -4.36 -3.00
CA ALA A 29 10.20 -3.09 -2.62
C ALA A 29 9.56 -1.94 -3.40
N GLY A 30 9.48 -0.77 -2.78
CA GLY A 30 8.83 0.40 -3.35
C GLY A 30 8.78 1.54 -2.35
N GLU A 31 8.02 2.58 -2.65
CA GLU A 31 7.80 3.68 -1.71
C GLU A 31 6.63 3.37 -0.78
N ALA A 32 6.84 3.46 0.53
CA ALA A 32 5.82 3.24 1.53
C ALA A 32 4.83 4.41 1.53
N CYS A 33 3.56 4.10 1.24
CA CYS A 33 2.45 5.02 1.36
C CYS A 33 1.38 4.43 2.28
N PHE A 34 0.39 5.23 2.66
CA PHE A 34 -0.71 4.74 3.50
C PHE A 34 -2.08 5.25 3.04
N SER A 35 -3.10 4.45 3.31
CA SER A 35 -4.50 4.83 3.17
C SER A 35 -5.21 4.78 4.51
N THR A 36 -5.99 5.82 4.80
CA THR A 36 -6.88 5.90 5.96
C THR A 36 -8.29 5.41 5.66
N ALA A 37 -8.58 4.99 4.43
CA ALA A 37 -9.87 4.47 4.06
C ALA A 37 -10.17 3.17 4.84
N SER A 38 -11.36 3.06 5.40
CA SER A 38 -11.84 1.87 6.11
C SER A 38 -12.51 0.85 5.17
N ALA A 39 -12.79 1.25 3.93
CA ALA A 39 -13.33 0.45 2.85
C ALA A 39 -12.64 0.86 1.53
N GLY A 40 -12.91 0.12 0.45
CA GLY A 40 -12.29 0.35 -0.84
C GLY A 40 -10.88 -0.22 -1.00
N TYR A 41 -10.52 -1.28 -0.25
CA TYR A 41 -9.16 -1.83 -0.31
C TYR A 41 -8.85 -2.51 -1.65
N GLU A 42 -9.88 -2.99 -2.34
CA GLU A 42 -9.77 -3.65 -3.65
C GLU A 42 -9.58 -2.64 -4.78
N GLN A 43 -10.32 -1.52 -4.76
CA GLN A 43 -10.07 -0.34 -5.58
C GLN A 43 -8.63 0.15 -5.36
N ALA A 44 -8.24 0.37 -4.10
CA ALA A 44 -6.95 0.96 -3.77
C ALA A 44 -5.77 0.13 -4.30
N VAL A 45 -5.77 -1.20 -4.17
CA VAL A 45 -4.65 -2.00 -4.71
C VAL A 45 -4.65 -2.09 -6.24
N THR A 46 -5.80 -1.88 -6.88
CA THR A 46 -5.94 -1.95 -8.35
C THR A 46 -5.91 -0.59 -9.03
N ASP A 47 -5.74 0.50 -8.28
CA ASP A 47 -5.57 1.84 -8.82
C ASP A 47 -4.13 2.04 -9.34
N PRO A 48 -3.95 2.40 -10.64
CA PRO A 48 -2.64 2.70 -11.22
C PRO A 48 -1.81 3.74 -10.48
N SER A 49 -2.43 4.62 -9.69
CA SER A 49 -1.75 5.64 -8.90
C SER A 49 -0.77 5.04 -7.87
N TYR A 50 -1.00 3.80 -7.44
CA TYR A 50 -0.15 3.09 -6.48
C TYR A 50 0.99 2.28 -7.13
N ALA A 51 1.25 2.47 -8.43
CA ALA A 51 2.39 1.84 -9.09
C ALA A 51 3.70 2.15 -8.35
N ARG A 52 4.53 1.12 -8.13
CA ARG A 52 5.82 1.22 -7.42
C ARG A 52 5.72 1.58 -5.94
N GLN A 53 4.52 1.54 -5.37
CA GLN A 53 4.28 1.83 -3.96
C GLN A 53 3.94 0.57 -3.17
N VAL A 54 4.29 0.58 -1.88
CA VAL A 54 3.84 -0.39 -0.89
C VAL A 54 2.75 0.27 -0.07
N LEU A 55 1.53 -0.26 -0.17
CA LEU A 55 0.36 0.34 0.45
C LEU A 55 0.13 -0.22 1.86
N ALA A 56 0.20 0.65 2.86
CA ALA A 56 -0.18 0.35 4.23
C ALA A 56 -1.61 0.82 4.54
N PHE A 57 -2.44 -0.09 5.05
CA PHE A 57 -3.79 0.28 5.51
C PHE A 57 -3.77 0.67 6.99
N ALA A 58 -4.22 1.89 7.29
CA ALA A 58 -4.38 2.35 8.67
C ALA A 58 -5.54 1.63 9.38
N TYR A 59 -6.60 1.26 8.64
CA TYR A 59 -7.69 0.47 9.18
C TYR A 59 -7.22 -0.95 9.52
N PRO A 60 -7.48 -1.46 10.74
CA PRO A 60 -6.80 -2.66 11.21
C PRO A 60 -7.33 -3.98 10.61
N LEU A 61 -8.53 -4.01 10.04
CA LEU A 61 -9.19 -5.23 9.58
C LEU A 61 -9.46 -5.16 8.07
N ILE A 62 -8.59 -5.78 7.27
CA ILE A 62 -8.69 -5.73 5.80
C ILE A 62 -9.21 -7.05 5.25
N GLY A 63 -10.02 -6.99 4.18
CA GLY A 63 -10.66 -8.16 3.58
C GLY A 63 -12.02 -8.54 4.19
N ASN A 64 -12.63 -7.66 4.99
CA ASN A 64 -13.86 -7.97 5.75
C ASN A 64 -15.09 -8.25 4.87
N TYR A 65 -15.14 -7.77 3.64
CA TYR A 65 -16.22 -8.03 2.68
C TYR A 65 -15.77 -8.86 1.47
N GLY A 66 -14.59 -9.48 1.53
CA GLY A 66 -14.07 -10.31 0.43
C GLY A 66 -13.54 -9.46 -0.74
N VAL A 67 -13.66 -9.98 -1.96
CA VAL A 67 -13.32 -9.24 -3.19
C VAL A 67 -14.47 -9.29 -4.18
N ASP A 68 -14.85 -8.14 -4.72
CA ASP A 68 -15.78 -7.99 -5.83
C ASP A 68 -15.04 -7.45 -7.07
N GLU A 69 -14.83 -8.32 -8.05
CA GLU A 69 -14.06 -7.96 -9.25
C GLU A 69 -14.72 -6.87 -10.12
N ARG A 70 -16.00 -6.55 -9.88
CA ARG A 70 -16.72 -5.46 -10.57
C ARG A 70 -16.32 -4.08 -10.06
N LEU A 71 -15.64 -4.02 -8.92
CA LEU A 71 -15.23 -2.79 -8.25
C LEU A 71 -13.74 -2.49 -8.41
N LEU A 72 -13.01 -3.25 -9.23
CA LEU A 72 -11.59 -2.99 -9.47
C LEU A 72 -11.41 -1.77 -10.37
N GLU A 73 -10.40 -0.95 -10.07
CA GLU A 73 -10.05 0.23 -10.89
C GLU A 73 -9.27 -0.17 -12.16
N SER A 74 -8.71 -1.38 -12.18
CA SER A 74 -8.07 -1.96 -13.35
C SER A 74 -7.95 -3.48 -13.26
N ASP A 75 -7.57 -4.10 -14.39
CA ASP A 75 -7.46 -5.54 -14.56
C ASP A 75 -6.32 -6.18 -13.75
N ARG A 76 -5.44 -5.37 -13.15
CA ARG A 76 -4.28 -5.83 -12.37
C ARG A 76 -4.14 -5.09 -11.05
N VAL A 77 -3.37 -5.69 -10.14
CA VAL A 77 -2.86 -4.97 -8.97
C VAL A 77 -1.64 -4.14 -9.39
N TRP A 78 -1.58 -2.90 -8.91
CA TRP A 78 -0.50 -1.95 -9.21
C TRP A 78 0.45 -1.74 -8.04
N THR A 79 0.00 -1.95 -6.81
CA THR A 79 0.87 -1.92 -5.64
C THR A 79 1.95 -3.00 -5.72
N GLU A 80 3.16 -2.68 -5.28
CA GLU A 80 4.25 -3.65 -5.17
C GLU A 80 4.05 -4.58 -3.97
N GLY A 81 3.37 -4.09 -2.93
CA GLY A 81 3.04 -4.87 -1.76
C GLY A 81 1.98 -4.24 -0.88
N VAL A 82 1.43 -5.04 0.03
CA VAL A 82 0.33 -4.65 0.92
C VAL A 82 0.69 -4.91 2.38
N VAL A 83 0.49 -3.92 3.24
CA VAL A 83 0.80 -3.98 4.67
C VAL A 83 -0.46 -3.74 5.49
N MET A 84 -0.76 -4.68 6.41
CA MET A 84 -2.00 -4.69 7.18
C MET A 84 -1.75 -5.04 8.64
N ARG A 85 -2.69 -4.69 9.52
CA ARG A 85 -2.70 -5.20 10.90
C ARG A 85 -3.26 -6.62 10.96
N ARG A 86 -4.40 -6.87 10.32
CA ARG A 86 -5.03 -8.18 10.15
C ARG A 86 -5.68 -8.28 8.79
N SER A 87 -5.54 -9.43 8.15
CA SER A 87 -6.18 -9.76 6.89
C SER A 87 -7.22 -10.88 7.07
N ARG A 88 -8.25 -10.91 6.22
CA ARG A 88 -9.10 -12.10 6.06
C ARG A 88 -8.45 -13.10 5.09
N PRO A 89 -8.58 -14.42 5.30
CA PRO A 89 -7.95 -15.43 4.44
C PRO A 89 -8.29 -15.30 2.94
N ALA A 90 -9.54 -14.97 2.61
CA ALA A 90 -9.97 -14.82 1.22
C ALA A 90 -9.23 -13.67 0.51
N TRP A 91 -9.02 -12.54 1.20
CA TRP A 91 -8.26 -11.41 0.68
C TRP A 91 -6.77 -11.75 0.50
N ALA A 92 -6.16 -12.37 1.51
CA ALA A 92 -4.77 -12.81 1.44
C ALA A 92 -4.54 -13.79 0.27
N ALA A 93 -5.43 -14.76 0.09
CA ALA A 93 -5.39 -15.69 -1.03
C ALA A 93 -5.56 -15.00 -2.39
N TRP A 94 -6.44 -13.99 -2.48
CA TRP A 94 -6.64 -13.22 -3.70
C TRP A 94 -5.38 -12.42 -4.11
N LEU A 95 -4.71 -11.80 -3.13
CA LEU A 95 -3.42 -11.12 -3.33
C LEU A 95 -2.33 -12.12 -3.75
N ALA A 96 -2.24 -13.26 -3.07
CA ALA A 96 -1.26 -14.31 -3.38
C ALA A 96 -1.42 -14.86 -4.80
N ALA A 97 -2.67 -15.08 -5.24
CA ALA A 97 -2.98 -15.55 -6.60
C ALA A 97 -2.54 -14.54 -7.69
N ARG A 98 -2.38 -13.26 -7.33
CA ARG A 98 -1.91 -12.18 -8.20
C ARG A 98 -0.42 -11.85 -8.03
N GLY A 99 0.31 -12.66 -7.26
CA GLY A 99 1.75 -12.50 -7.05
C GLY A 99 2.11 -11.36 -6.10
N ILE A 100 1.17 -10.86 -5.30
CA ILE A 100 1.38 -9.69 -4.44
C ILE A 100 1.89 -10.12 -3.08
N VAL A 101 3.07 -9.61 -2.70
CA VAL A 101 3.63 -9.80 -1.37
C VAL A 101 2.82 -8.99 -0.37
N ALA A 102 2.28 -9.66 0.65
CA ALA A 102 1.43 -9.03 1.64
C ALA A 102 1.78 -9.49 3.06
N LEU A 103 1.85 -8.53 3.99
CA LEU A 103 2.13 -8.76 5.40
C LEU A 103 0.93 -8.41 6.28
N GLU A 104 0.75 -9.19 7.35
CA GLU A 104 -0.10 -8.83 8.48
C GLU A 104 0.66 -8.81 9.81
N GLU A 105 -0.03 -8.48 10.91
CA GLU A 105 0.53 -8.33 12.27
C GLU A 105 1.51 -7.16 12.42
N ILE A 106 1.68 -6.35 11.38
CA ILE A 106 2.45 -5.10 11.42
C ILE A 106 1.72 -4.08 12.31
N ASP A 107 2.49 -3.31 13.09
CA ASP A 107 1.96 -2.12 13.78
C ASP A 107 1.76 -0.99 12.75
N THR A 108 0.65 -1.05 12.01
CA THR A 108 0.33 -0.07 10.98
C THR A 108 0.11 1.33 11.56
N ARG A 109 -0.21 1.47 12.85
CA ARG A 109 -0.34 2.78 13.49
C ARG A 109 1.03 3.43 13.68
N ALA A 110 2.02 2.68 14.14
CA ALA A 110 3.40 3.16 14.25
C ALA A 110 3.98 3.49 12.87
N LEU A 111 3.75 2.63 11.87
CA LEU A 111 4.15 2.87 10.49
C LEU A 111 3.54 4.16 9.92
N VAL A 112 2.22 4.34 10.02
CA VAL A 112 1.54 5.54 9.50
C VAL A 112 2.02 6.82 10.18
N ARG A 113 2.31 6.76 11.49
CA ARG A 113 2.91 7.90 12.20
C ARG A 113 4.27 8.27 11.62
N ARG A 114 5.15 7.27 11.44
CA ARG A 114 6.46 7.48 10.82
C ARG A 114 6.34 8.14 9.45
N LEU A 115 5.47 7.61 8.58
CA LEU A 115 5.27 8.17 7.23
C LEU A 115 4.66 9.58 7.25
N ARG A 116 3.89 9.93 8.28
CA ARG A 116 3.35 11.30 8.44
C ARG A 116 4.39 12.30 8.93
N ASP A 117 5.25 11.87 9.85
CA ASP A 117 6.20 12.75 10.51
C ASP A 117 7.41 13.05 9.60
N ASP A 118 7.86 12.05 8.82
CA ASP A 118 9.09 12.16 8.02
C ASP A 118 8.85 12.11 6.50
N GLY A 119 7.61 11.88 6.06
CA GLY A 119 7.23 11.80 4.65
C GLY A 119 7.31 10.39 4.05
N ALA A 120 7.14 10.32 2.74
CA ALA A 120 7.20 9.08 1.99
C ALA A 120 8.64 8.51 2.02
N MET A 121 8.76 7.21 2.34
CA MET A 121 10.04 6.54 2.50
C MET A 121 10.14 5.33 1.60
N ARG A 122 11.32 5.02 1.08
CA ARG A 122 11.54 3.72 0.44
C ARG A 122 11.45 2.60 1.47
N CYS A 123 10.97 1.45 1.04
CA CYS A 123 10.85 0.28 1.87
C CYS A 123 10.99 -1.02 1.07
N ALA A 124 11.21 -2.11 1.79
CA ALA A 124 11.05 -3.46 1.29
C ALA A 124 10.35 -4.33 2.32
N LEU A 125 9.57 -5.30 1.85
CA LEU A 125 8.84 -6.24 2.68
C LEU A 125 9.00 -7.67 2.17
N GLY A 126 9.03 -8.62 3.09
CA GLY A 126 9.03 -10.04 2.74
C GLY A 126 9.66 -10.91 3.81
N THR A 127 10.12 -12.08 3.36
CA THR A 127 10.67 -13.15 4.23
C THR A 127 12.20 -13.18 4.29
N ALA A 128 12.85 -12.25 3.59
CA ALA A 128 14.29 -12.03 3.64
C ALA A 128 14.74 -11.44 4.98
N THR A 129 16.05 -11.41 5.23
CA THR A 129 16.57 -10.81 6.46
C THR A 129 16.35 -9.29 6.45
N PRO A 130 16.26 -8.63 7.61
CA PRO A 130 16.11 -7.18 7.67
C PRO A 130 17.21 -6.42 6.91
N GLU A 131 18.44 -6.93 6.90
CA GLU A 131 19.57 -6.33 6.20
C GLU A 131 19.39 -6.40 4.67
N GLU A 132 18.92 -7.54 4.15
CA GLU A 132 18.62 -7.70 2.73
C GLU A 132 17.45 -6.81 2.30
N LEU A 133 16.42 -6.70 3.14
CA LEU A 133 15.28 -5.81 2.91
C LEU A 133 15.72 -4.34 2.93
N HIS A 134 16.57 -3.94 3.88
CA HIS A 134 17.10 -2.58 3.94
C HIS A 134 17.91 -2.24 2.69
N ALA A 135 18.80 -3.14 2.26
CA ALA A 135 19.57 -2.97 1.03
C ALA A 135 18.67 -2.81 -0.21
N ARG A 136 17.56 -3.58 -0.29
CA ARG A 136 16.57 -3.45 -1.37
C ARG A 136 15.79 -2.15 -1.31
N ALA A 137 15.44 -1.67 -0.11
CA ALA A 137 14.79 -0.39 0.08
C ALA A 137 15.69 0.76 -0.45
N LEU A 138 16.97 0.75 -0.08
CA LEU A 138 17.94 1.77 -0.52
C LEU A 138 18.22 1.73 -2.03
N ALA A 139 18.06 0.56 -2.67
CA ALA A 139 18.22 0.41 -4.11
C ALA A 139 17.03 0.95 -4.92
N GLN A 140 15.88 1.24 -4.30
CA GLN A 140 14.77 1.87 -4.99
C GLN A 140 15.10 3.35 -5.29
N PRO A 141 14.70 3.87 -6.46
CA PRO A 141 14.63 5.30 -6.64
C PRO A 141 13.45 5.85 -5.84
N HIS A 142 13.56 7.08 -5.34
CA HIS A 142 12.39 7.80 -4.84
C HIS A 142 11.41 8.08 -5.98
N LEU A 143 10.12 8.10 -5.66
CA LEU A 143 9.14 8.58 -6.60
C LEU A 143 9.29 10.10 -6.74
N ASP A 144 9.32 10.56 -7.98
CA ASP A 144 9.29 11.98 -8.30
C ASP A 144 7.83 12.48 -8.15
N TRP A 145 7.40 12.58 -6.90
CA TRP A 145 6.05 12.99 -6.54
C TRP A 145 5.66 14.36 -7.13
N PRO A 146 6.55 15.38 -7.17
CA PRO A 146 6.27 16.63 -7.87
C PRO A 146 5.96 16.45 -9.36
N ARG A 147 6.61 15.50 -10.05
CA ARG A 147 6.32 15.16 -11.44
C ARG A 147 5.04 14.32 -11.60
N MET A 148 4.72 13.46 -10.63
CA MET A 148 3.48 12.67 -10.64
C MET A 148 2.24 13.51 -10.30
N GLN A 149 2.40 14.56 -9.48
CA GLN A 149 1.38 15.56 -9.19
C GLN A 149 1.31 16.68 -10.22
N ALA A 150 2.29 16.78 -11.13
CA ALA A 150 2.18 17.69 -12.26
C ALA A 150 0.95 17.25 -13.05
N GLU A 151 -0.11 18.05 -12.98
CA GLU A 151 -1.29 17.84 -13.80
C GLU A 151 -0.79 17.75 -15.26
N PRO A 152 -1.17 16.71 -16.01
CA PRO A 152 -0.99 16.77 -17.45
C PRO A 152 -1.63 18.08 -17.93
N GLU A 153 -1.04 18.79 -18.89
CA GLU A 153 -1.72 19.92 -19.55
C GLU A 153 -3.06 19.39 -20.08
N LEU A 154 -4.11 19.63 -19.30
CA LEU A 154 -5.47 19.26 -19.65
C LEU A 154 -5.81 20.14 -20.85
N ALA A 155 -6.10 19.50 -21.99
CA ALA A 155 -6.52 20.21 -23.21
C ALA A 155 -7.80 21.06 -22.99
N SER A 156 -8.48 20.87 -21.86
CA SER A 156 -9.62 21.66 -21.41
C SER A 156 -9.76 21.61 -19.89
N SER A 157 -10.17 22.71 -19.26
CA SER A 157 -10.46 22.78 -17.82
C SER A 157 -11.44 21.67 -17.37
N PRO A 158 -11.23 21.05 -16.20
CA PRO A 158 -12.17 20.07 -15.67
C PRO A 158 -13.48 20.74 -15.24
N PRO A 159 -14.64 20.11 -15.48
CA PRO A 159 -15.96 20.69 -15.19
C PRO A 159 -16.24 20.87 -13.68
N ALA A 160 -15.35 20.41 -12.80
CA ALA A 160 -15.51 20.48 -11.35
C ALA A 160 -15.60 21.92 -10.82
N PHE A 161 -14.92 22.89 -11.45
CA PHE A 161 -15.02 24.30 -11.05
C PHE A 161 -16.39 24.91 -11.36
N GLU A 162 -17.11 24.40 -12.36
CA GLU A 162 -18.49 24.81 -12.68
C GLU A 162 -19.53 24.12 -11.78
N ALA A 163 -19.17 23.00 -11.13
CA ALA A 163 -20.05 22.21 -10.27
C ALA A 163 -19.96 22.58 -8.77
N CYS A 164 -18.98 23.40 -8.37
CA CYS A 164 -18.86 23.89 -6.99
C CYS A 164 -19.97 24.90 -6.67
N THR A 165 -20.95 24.50 -5.89
CA THR A 165 -21.96 25.43 -5.35
C THR A 165 -21.33 26.32 -4.29
N ALA A 166 -21.46 27.64 -4.44
CA ALA A 166 -20.97 28.62 -3.47
C ALA A 166 -21.80 28.67 -2.17
N GLU A 167 -22.90 27.92 -2.08
CA GLU A 167 -23.74 27.90 -0.89
C GLU A 167 -23.14 27.02 0.21
N PRO A 168 -23.00 27.53 1.45
CA PRO A 168 -22.58 26.73 2.59
C PRO A 168 -23.66 25.69 2.91
N TYR A 169 -23.22 24.51 3.37
CA TYR A 169 -24.11 23.52 3.96
C TYR A 169 -24.86 24.17 5.14
N ARG A 170 -26.20 24.15 5.10
CA ARG A 170 -27.06 24.60 6.21
C ARG A 170 -27.19 23.54 7.28
#